data_AF-A0A0F2NW69-F1
#
_entry.id   AF-A0A0F2NW69-F1
#
_cell.length_a   1.000
_cell.length_b   1.000
_cell.length_c   1.000
_cell.angle_alpha   90.00
_cell.angle_beta   90.00
_cell.angle_gamma   90.00
#
_symmetry.space_group_name_H-M   'P 1'
#
loop_
_entity.id
_entity.type
_entity.pdbx_description
1 polymer ?
#
loop_
_entity_poly.entity_id
_entity_poly.type
_entity_poly.pdbx_seq_one_letter_code
_entity_poly.pdbx_strand_id
1 'polypeptide(L)' 'MLKFIKHNMETIGGIEIFPIISLVIFFLFFIGLLVWVITTKKQYVDYMEKLPLEDDNIKK' A
#
# COMPACT_ATOMS: atom_id res chain seq x y z
N MET A 1 -9.77 -14.39 32.25
CA MET A 1 -9.11 -13.10 31.98
C MET A 1 -9.77 -12.34 30.83
N LEU A 2 -9.97 -12.94 29.64
CA LEU A 2 -10.66 -12.30 28.50
C LEU A 2 -12.11 -11.84 28.79
N LYS A 3 -12.81 -12.47 29.74
CA LYS A 3 -14.18 -12.10 30.14
C LYS A 3 -14.29 -10.66 30.67
N PHE A 4 -13.29 -10.15 31.38
CA PHE A 4 -13.33 -8.80 31.94
C PHE A 4 -13.17 -7.74 30.84
N ILE A 5 -12.31 -7.98 29.86
CA ILE A 5 -12.07 -7.06 28.75
C ILE A 5 -13.31 -6.97 27.84
N LYS A 6 -13.88 -8.13 27.48
CA LYS A 6 -15.06 -8.21 26.62
C LYS A 6 -16.29 -7.54 27.25
N HIS A 7 -16.51 -7.72 28.55
CA HIS A 7 -17.64 -7.11 29.26
C HIS A 7 -17.53 -5.57 29.31
N ASN A 8 -16.33 -5.04 29.57
CA ASN A 8 -16.11 -3.59 29.53
C ASN A 8 -16.26 -3.02 28.12
N MET A 9 -15.80 -3.74 27.08
CA MET A 9 -15.95 -3.33 25.69
C MET A 9 -17.39 -3.38 25.18
N GLU A 10 -18.16 -4.41 25.54
CA GLU A 10 -19.58 -4.54 25.17
C GLU A 10 -20.47 -3.47 25.84
N THR A 11 -20.06 -2.98 27.02
CA THR A 11 -20.77 -1.89 27.72
C THR A 11 -20.54 -0.53 27.04
N ILE A 12 -19.47 -0.40 26.26
CA ILE A 12 -19.17 0.78 25.45
C ILE A 12 -19.95 0.65 24.14
N GLY A 13 -21.12 1.30 24.07
CA GLY A 13 -21.90 1.40 22.84
C GLY A 13 -21.04 1.92 21.69
N GLY A 14 -21.05 1.22 20.55
CA GLY A 14 -20.31 1.60 19.35
C GLY A 14 -18.88 1.08 19.26
N ILE A 15 -18.41 0.20 20.16
CA ILE A 15 -17.06 -0.40 20.10
C ILE A 15 -16.74 -1.09 18.76
N GLU A 16 -17.78 -1.58 18.06
CA GLU A 16 -17.68 -2.27 16.77
C GLU A 16 -17.16 -1.37 15.63
N ILE A 17 -17.21 -0.04 15.79
CA ILE A 17 -16.72 0.90 14.77
C ILE A 17 -15.19 0.91 14.69
N PHE A 18 -14.49 0.65 15.80
CA PHE A 18 -13.03 0.72 15.84
C PHE A 18 -12.37 -0.32 14.93
N PRO A 19 -12.77 -1.61 14.94
CA PRO A 19 -12.29 -2.59 13.97
C PRO A 19 -12.56 -2.21 12.51
N ILE A 20 -13.76 -1.68 12.20
CA ILE A 20 -14.14 -1.31 10.83
C ILE A 20 -13.27 -0.15 10.33
N ILE A 21 -13.08 0.89 11.15
CA ILE A 21 -12.21 2.03 10.81
C ILE A 21 -10.76 1.57 10.63
N SER A 22 -10.26 0.70 11.50
CA SER A 22 -8.92 0.13 11.38
C SER A 22 -8.73 -0.61 10.06
N LEU A 23 -9.73 -1.42 9.67
CA LEU A 23 -9.72 -2.14 8.39
C LEU A 23 -9.69 -1.18 7.21
N VAL A 24 -10.55 -0.15 7.21
CA VAL A 24 -10.61 0.85 6.14
C VAL A 24 -9.29 1.61 6.00
N ILE A 25 -8.71 2.09 7.11
CA ILE A 25 -7.43 2.79 7.11
C ILE A 25 -6.31 1.88 6.59
N PHE A 26 -6.28 0.62 7.03
CA PHE A 26 -5.31 -0.36 6.55
C PHE A 26 -5.44 -0.55 5.03
N PHE A 27 -6.64 -0.78 4.51
CA PHE A 27 -6.85 -0.92 3.07
C PHE A 27 -6.47 0.34 2.28
N LEU A 28 -6.83 1.52 2.76
CA LEU A 28 -6.47 2.79 2.12
C LEU A 28 -4.96 3.00 2.07
N PHE A 29 -4.25 2.61 3.14
CA PHE A 29 -2.79 2.65 3.16
C PHE A 29 -2.19 1.77 2.05
N PHE A 30 -2.67 0.54 1.89
CA PHE A 30 -2.22 -0.35 0.83
C PHE A 30 -2.56 0.18 -0.57
N ILE A 31 -3.75 0.75 -0.77
CA ILE A 31 -4.14 1.39 -2.03
C ILE A 31 -3.18 2.54 -2.36
N GLY A 32 -2.87 3.39 -1.37
CA GLY A 32 -1.89 4.47 -1.52
C GLY A 32 -0.50 3.96 -1.91
N LEU A 33 -0.02 2.88 -1.29
CA LEU A 33 1.25 2.25 -1.65
C LEU A 33 1.23 1.70 -3.08
N LEU A 34 0.15 1.05 -3.52
CA LEU A 34 0.03 0.54 -4.89
C LEU A 34 0.10 1.67 -5.91
N VAL A 35 -0.61 2.78 -5.66
CA VAL A 35 -0.54 3.98 -6.51
C VAL A 35 0.88 4.54 -6.55
N TRP A 36 1.54 4.64 -5.41
CA TRP A 36 2.92 5.12 -5.31
C TRP A 36 3.90 4.23 -6.08
N VAL A 37 3.83 2.91 -5.91
CA VAL A 37 4.69 1.94 -6.60
C VAL A 37 4.52 2.01 -8.12
N ILE A 38 3.28 2.08 -8.61
CA ILE A 38 3.01 2.18 -10.05
C ILE A 38 3.58 3.50 -10.62
N THR A 39 3.46 4.60 -9.87
CA THR A 39 3.97 5.91 -10.30
C THR A 39 5.51 5.92 -10.35
N THR A 40 6.18 5.40 -9.33
CA THR A 40 7.66 5.31 -9.28
C THR A 40 8.23 4.44 -10.40
N LYS A 41 7.58 3.32 -10.73
CA LYS A 41 8.01 2.45 -11.84
C LYS A 41 8.02 3.18 -13.18
N LYS A 42 7.06 4.08 -13.43
CA LYS A 42 7.00 4.85 -14.69
C LYS A 42 8.19 5.79 -14.86
N GLN A 43 8.65 6.44 -13.78
CA GLN A 43 9.80 7.33 -13.85
C GLN A 43 11.10 6.58 -14.16
N TYR A 44 11.29 5.41 -13.54
CA TYR A 44 12.46 4.57 -13.79
C TYR A 44 12.46 3.97 -15.20
N VAL A 45 11.29 3.50 -15.68
CA VAL A 45 11.14 2.94 -17.02
C VAL A 45 11.37 4.00 -18.10
N ASP A 46 10.83 5.22 -17.96
CA ASP A 46 11.04 6.31 -18.93
C ASP A 46 12.52 6.75 -18.99
N TYR A 47 13.23 6.70 -17.86
CA TYR A 47 14.67 6.95 -17.82
C TYR A 47 15.45 5.85 -18.57
N MET A 48 15.12 4.58 -18.35
CA MET A 48 15.76 3.46 -19.04
C MET A 48 15.43 3.39 -20.53
N GLU A 49 14.22 3.78 -20.94
CA GLU A 49 13.79 3.84 -22.33
C GLU A 49 14.56 4.91 -23.13
N LYS A 50 14.98 5.99 -22.47
CA LYS A 50 15.77 7.08 -23.07
C LYS A 50 17.26 6.82 -23.11
N LEU A 51 17.74 5.79 -22.40
CA LEU A 51 19.12 5.35 -22.56
C LEU A 51 19.24 4.69 -23.94
N PRO A 52 20.20 5.13 -24.79
CA PRO A 52 20.44 4.44 -26.04
C PRO A 52 20.77 2.99 -25.71
N LEU A 53 20.01 2.06 -26.31
CA LEU A 53 20.37 0.64 -26.30
C LEU A 53 21.76 0.57 -26.95
N GLU A 54 22.80 0.32 -26.16
CA GLU A 54 24.14 0.05 -26.67
C GLU A 54 24.14 -1.30 -27.39
N ASP A 55 23.52 -1.35 -28.58
CA ASP A 55 23.54 -2.50 -29.48
C ASP A 55 24.09 -2.13 -30.87
N ASP A 56 24.78 -0.99 -30.97
CA ASP A 56 25.38 -0.47 -32.21
C ASP A 56 26.92 -0.60 -32.26
N ASN A 57 27.49 -1.51 -31.47
CA ASN A 57 28.93 -1.87 -31.57
C ASN A 57 29.19 -3.17 -32.35
N ILE A 58 28.20 -3.69 -33.09
CA ILE A 58 28.46 -4.68 -34.16
C ILE A 58 28.63 -3.93 -35.49
N LYS A 59 29.64 -3.06 -35.58
CA LYS A 59 30.22 -2.68 -36.87
C LYS A 59 31.49 -3.48 -37.07
N LYS A 60 31.27 -4.64 -37.69
CA LYS A 60 32.26 -5.47 -38.37
C LYS A 60 32.83 -4.72 -39.57
#